data_AF-A0A950XD21-F1
#
_entry.id   AF-A0A950XD21-F1
#
_cell.length_a   1.000
_cell.length_b   1.000
_cell.length_c   1.000
_cell.angle_alpha   90.00
_cell.angle_beta   90.00
_cell.angle_gamma   90.00
#
_symmetry.space_group_name_H-M   'P 1'
#
loop_
_entity.id
_entity.type
_entity.pdbx_description
1 polymer ?
#
loop_
_entity_poly.entity_id
_entity_poly.type
_entity_poly.pdbx_seq_one_letter_code
_entity_poly.pdbx_strand_id
1 'polypeptide(L)'
;MSLELWNTLFAGGTFVVITATAIAATVQLRHLRASNQLVALTTVLSDWQRPQLQEWLRFARWEIADKLKDPEFVASLRTPDRTKHPELLLADYFEVV
;
A
#
# COMPACT_ATOMS: atom_id res chain seq x y z
N MET A 1 51.42 24.95 -17.44
CA MET A 1 50.42 25.45 -18.42
C MET A 1 49.65 24.35 -19.15
N SER A 2 50.23 23.49 -20.00
CA SER A 2 49.41 22.49 -20.75
C SER A 2 48.77 21.43 -19.83
N LEU A 3 49.53 20.86 -18.89
CA LEU A 3 49.05 19.86 -17.94
C LEU A 3 47.95 20.37 -17.01
N GLU A 4 48.05 21.63 -16.55
CA GLU A 4 47.04 22.25 -15.69
C GLU A 4 45.74 22.52 -16.44
N LEU A 5 45.81 22.94 -17.71
CA LEU A 5 44.64 23.11 -18.57
C LEU A 5 43.94 21.78 -18.83
N TRP A 6 44.70 20.73 -19.14
CA TRP A 6 44.17 19.37 -19.32
C TRP A 6 43.53 18.84 -18.03
N ASN A 7 44.17 19.01 -16.88
CA ASN A 7 43.62 18.59 -15.60
C ASN A 7 42.31 19.32 -15.26
N THR A 8 42.25 20.63 -15.53
CA THR A 8 41.04 21.44 -15.33
C THR A 8 39.90 20.99 -16.26
N LEU A 9 40.21 20.66 -17.51
CA LEU A 9 39.24 20.11 -18.46
C LEU A 9 38.72 18.74 -18.03
N PHE A 10 39.58 17.84 -17.57
CA PHE A 10 39.18 16.53 -17.06
C PHE A 10 38.32 16.65 -15.79
N ALA A 11 38.69 17.53 -14.86
CA ALA A 11 37.91 17.80 -13.65
C ALA A 11 36.52 18.39 -14.00
N GLY A 12 36.47 19.36 -14.91
CA GLY A 12 35.21 19.95 -15.39
C GLY A 12 34.32 18.92 -16.11
N GLY A 13 34.89 18.10 -16.98
CA GLY A 13 34.17 17.02 -17.67
C GLY A 13 33.61 15.99 -16.69
N THR A 14 34.41 15.57 -15.70
CA THR A 14 33.98 14.65 -14.65
C THR A 14 32.82 15.23 -13.84
N PHE A 15 32.92 16.50 -13.46
CA PHE A 15 31.85 17.20 -12.74
C PHE A 15 30.53 17.22 -13.54
N VAL A 16 30.59 17.51 -14.85
CA VAL A 16 29.41 17.52 -15.72
C VAL A 16 28.78 16.12 -15.79
N VAL A 17 29.59 15.07 -15.98
CA VAL A 17 29.07 13.69 -16.06
C VAL A 17 28.43 13.26 -14.75
N ILE A 18 29.05 13.54 -13.61
CA ILE A 18 28.49 13.24 -12.29
C ILE A 18 27.17 13.99 -12.08
N THR A 19 27.13 15.29 -12.43
CA THR A 19 25.92 16.11 -12.30
C THR A 19 24.78 15.57 -13.16
N ALA A 20 25.07 15.23 -14.43
CA ALA A 20 24.08 14.65 -15.33
C ALA A 20 23.56 13.29 -14.82
N THR A 21 24.46 12.45 -14.30
CA THR A 21 24.11 11.15 -13.72
C THR A 21 23.24 11.31 -12.47
N ALA A 22 23.56 12.26 -11.60
CA ALA A 22 22.77 12.56 -10.42
C ALA A 22 21.36 13.02 -10.81
N ILE A 23 21.23 13.94 -11.78
CA ILE A 23 19.92 14.38 -12.28
C ILE A 23 19.14 13.20 -12.83
N ALA A 24 19.74 12.37 -13.69
CA ALA A 24 19.08 11.19 -14.25
C ALA A 24 18.60 10.23 -13.15
N ALA A 25 19.43 9.97 -12.13
CA ALA A 25 19.08 9.15 -10.99
C ALA A 25 17.90 9.74 -10.19
N THR A 26 17.87 11.06 -9.96
CA THR A 26 16.73 11.70 -9.28
C THR A 26 15.42 11.57 -10.07
N VAL A 27 15.47 11.70 -11.39
CA VAL A 27 14.30 11.51 -12.26
C VAL A 27 13.82 10.06 -12.21
N GLN A 28 14.74 9.09 -12.27
CA GLN A 28 14.41 7.68 -12.13
C GLN A 28 13.76 7.37 -10.78
N LEU A 29 14.29 7.92 -9.68
CA LEU A 29 13.69 7.77 -8.35
C LEU A 29 12.26 8.33 -8.30
N ARG A 30 11.99 9.48 -8.95
CA ARG A 30 10.64 10.03 -9.04
C ARG A 30 9.68 9.10 -9.79
N HIS A 31 10.12 8.50 -10.89
CA HIS A 31 9.32 7.52 -11.63
C HIS A 31 9.04 6.27 -10.81
N LEU A 32 10.04 5.72 -10.11
CA LEU A 32 9.86 4.58 -9.22
C LEU A 32 8.88 4.90 -8.08
N ARG A 33 8.97 6.10 -7.50
CA ARG A 33 8.02 6.51 -6.46
C ARG A 33 6.59 6.62 -6.98
N ALA A 34 6.39 7.23 -8.14
CA ALA A 34 5.08 7.32 -8.77
C ALA A 34 4.52 5.94 -9.12
N SER A 35 5.37 5.04 -9.65
CA SER A 35 4.99 3.65 -9.92
C SER A 35 4.58 2.92 -8.65
N ASN A 36 5.36 3.04 -7.57
CA ASN A 36 5.05 2.39 -6.30
C ASN A 36 3.73 2.89 -5.71
N GLN A 37 3.46 4.20 -5.82
CA GLN A 37 2.18 4.79 -5.38
C GLN A 37 1.00 4.25 -6.19
N LEU A 38 1.14 4.15 -7.52
CA LEU A 38 0.11 3.56 -8.37
C LEU A 38 -0.13 2.09 -8.01
N VAL A 39 0.94 1.30 -7.83
CA VAL A 39 0.83 -0.10 -7.42
C VAL A 39 0.08 -0.21 -6.09
N ALA A 40 0.50 0.53 -5.07
CA ALA A 40 -0.18 0.52 -3.77
C ALA A 40 -1.67 0.88 -3.88
N LEU A 41 -2.00 1.93 -4.64
CA LEU A 41 -3.39 2.33 -4.86
C LEU A 41 -4.19 1.23 -5.58
N THR A 42 -3.61 0.60 -6.61
CA THR A 42 -4.27 -0.50 -7.32
C THR A 42 -4.44 -1.74 -6.45
N THR A 43 -3.49 -2.05 -5.57
CA THR A 43 -3.60 -3.16 -4.61
C THR A 43 -4.76 -2.91 -3.67
N VAL A 44 -4.84 -1.71 -3.06
CA VAL A 44 -5.96 -1.34 -2.19
C VAL A 44 -7.28 -1.44 -2.96
N LEU A 45 -7.36 -0.88 -4.17
CA LEU A 45 -8.58 -0.95 -4.97
C LEU A 45 -8.98 -2.39 -5.32
N SER A 46 -8.01 -3.23 -5.67
CA SER A 46 -8.25 -4.65 -5.95
C SER A 46 -8.74 -5.40 -4.72
N ASP A 47 -8.23 -5.05 -3.53
CA ASP A 47 -8.66 -5.66 -2.28
C ASP A 47 -10.08 -5.23 -1.91
N TRP A 48 -10.43 -3.96 -2.13
CA TRP A 48 -11.81 -3.46 -2.02
C TRP A 48 -12.78 -4.16 -2.97
N GLN A 49 -12.32 -4.65 -4.12
CA GLN A 49 -13.15 -5.38 -5.07
C GLN A 49 -13.26 -6.88 -4.77
N ARG A 50 -12.56 -7.41 -3.76
CA ARG A 50 -12.65 -8.83 -3.40
C ARG A 50 -14.07 -9.18 -2.95
N PRO A 51 -14.68 -10.24 -3.51
CA PRO A 51 -16.02 -10.66 -3.12
C PRO A 51 -16.17 -10.92 -1.62
N GLN A 52 -15.16 -11.52 -0.98
CA GLN A 52 -15.21 -11.81 0.47
C GLN A 52 -15.30 -10.53 1.31
N LEU A 53 -14.51 -9.50 0.99
CA LEU A 53 -14.54 -8.23 1.72
C LEU A 53 -15.88 -7.51 1.53
N GLN A 54 -16.44 -7.57 0.33
CA GLN A 54 -17.77 -7.03 0.04
C GLN A 54 -18.88 -7.75 0.84
N GLU A 55 -18.77 -9.06 1.01
CA GLU A 55 -19.70 -9.84 1.84
C GLU A 55 -19.60 -9.46 3.31
N TRP A 56 -18.38 -9.35 3.85
CA TRP A 56 -18.17 -8.94 5.24
C TRP A 56 -18.65 -7.51 5.48
N LEU A 57 -18.40 -6.58 4.56
CA LEU A 57 -18.89 -5.21 4.62
C LEU A 57 -20.42 -5.14 4.53
N ARG A 58 -21.04 -5.95 3.67
CA ARG A 58 -22.51 -6.03 3.57
C ARG A 58 -23.10 -6.53 4.88
N PHE A 59 -22.54 -7.61 5.43
CA PHE A 59 -22.96 -8.16 6.71
C PHE A 59 -22.83 -7.12 7.84
N ALA A 60 -21.67 -6.50 7.97
CA ALA A 60 -21.40 -5.50 9.01
C ALA A 60 -22.25 -4.23 8.88
N ARG A 61 -22.61 -3.81 7.65
CA ARG A 61 -23.41 -2.58 7.43
C ARG A 61 -24.90 -2.80 7.59
N TRP A 62 -25.42 -3.94 7.13
CA TRP A 62 -26.86 -4.13 6.97
C TRP A 62 -27.42 -5.27 7.81
N GLU A 63 -26.68 -6.35 8.01
CA GLU A 63 -27.20 -7.58 8.61
C GLU A 63 -26.90 -7.67 10.11
N ILE A 64 -25.84 -7.00 10.58
CA ILE A 64 -25.40 -7.08 11.99
C ILE A 64 -26.45 -6.57 12.96
N ALA A 65 -27.17 -5.50 12.62
CA ALA A 65 -28.17 -4.89 13.51
C ALA A 65 -29.36 -5.83 13.77
N ASP A 66 -29.72 -6.63 12.77
CA ASP A 66 -30.78 -7.63 12.91
C ASP A 66 -30.26 -8.92 13.55
N LYS A 67 -29.03 -9.34 13.23
CA LYS A 67 -28.38 -10.50 13.85
C LYS A 67 -28.09 -10.30 15.33
N LEU A 68 -27.81 -9.08 15.79
CA LEU A 68 -27.63 -8.77 17.21
C LEU A 68 -28.93 -8.91 18.03
N LYS A 69 -30.11 -9.02 17.39
CA LYS A 69 -31.37 -9.32 18.07
C LYS A 69 -31.55 -10.81 18.32
N ASP A 70 -30.76 -11.66 17.65
CA ASP A 70 -30.79 -13.11 17.80
C ASP A 70 -30.00 -13.53 19.06
N PRO A 71 -30.65 -14.14 20.06
CA PRO A 71 -29.98 -14.60 21.29
C PRO A 71 -28.89 -15.63 21.03
N GLU A 72 -29.03 -16.47 19.99
CA GLU A 72 -28.03 -17.49 19.66
C GLU A 72 -26.76 -16.84 19.09
N PHE A 73 -26.93 -15.84 18.22
CA PHE A 73 -25.82 -15.07 17.68
C PHE A 73 -25.08 -14.31 18.80
N VAL A 74 -25.80 -13.64 19.70
CA VAL A 74 -25.20 -12.93 20.84
C VAL A 74 -24.48 -13.90 21.80
N ALA A 75 -25.01 -15.10 22.00
CA ALA A 75 -24.33 -16.14 22.79
C ALA A 75 -23.02 -16.58 22.14
N SER A 76 -23.00 -16.74 20.81
CA SER A 76 -21.80 -17.14 20.05
C SER A 76 -20.66 -16.12 20.13
N LEU A 77 -20.98 -14.82 20.26
CA LEU A 77 -20.00 -13.74 20.42
C LEU A 77 -19.23 -13.76 21.75
N ARG A 78 -19.68 -14.51 22.77
CA ARG A 78 -19.00 -14.58 24.08
C ARG A 78 -17.72 -15.41 24.04
N THR A 79 -17.65 -16.38 23.14
CA THR A 79 -16.46 -17.19 22.83
C THR A 79 -16.35 -17.28 21.32
N PRO A 80 -15.98 -16.18 20.65
CA PRO A 80 -16.16 -16.06 19.23
C PRO A 80 -15.16 -16.94 18.47
N ASP A 81 -15.69 -17.77 17.57
CA ASP A 81 -14.89 -18.47 16.59
C ASP A 81 -14.58 -17.52 15.42
N ARG A 82 -13.37 -16.98 15.38
CA ARG A 82 -12.96 -15.95 14.39
C ARG A 82 -13.19 -16.37 12.93
N THR A 83 -13.31 -17.66 12.64
CA THR A 83 -13.57 -18.16 11.28
C THR A 83 -15.04 -18.08 10.86
N LYS A 84 -15.97 -17.92 11.81
CA LYS A 84 -17.42 -17.98 11.58
C LYS A 84 -18.12 -16.62 11.71
N HIS A 85 -17.38 -15.59 12.11
CA HIS A 85 -17.88 -14.25 12.40
C HIS A 85 -17.37 -13.26 11.35
N PRO A 86 -18.16 -12.95 10.30
CA PRO A 86 -17.78 -12.00 9.25
C PRO A 86 -17.36 -10.62 9.79
N GLU A 87 -17.99 -10.18 10.88
CA GLU A 87 -17.70 -8.94 11.58
C GLU A 87 -16.29 -8.93 12.22
N LEU A 88 -15.83 -10.08 12.70
CA LEU A 88 -14.47 -10.22 13.25
C LEU A 88 -13.44 -10.38 12.14
N LEU A 89 -13.77 -11.09 11.06
CA LEU A 89 -12.92 -11.18 9.88
C LEU A 89 -12.69 -9.81 9.23
N LEU A 90 -13.70 -8.95 9.22
CA LEU A 90 -13.58 -7.58 8.77
C LEU A 90 -12.67 -6.75 9.69
N ALA A 91 -12.80 -6.91 11.02
CA ALA A 91 -11.94 -6.23 11.98
C ALA A 91 -10.48 -6.69 11.87
N ASP A 92 -10.25 -8.00 11.79
CA ASP A 92 -8.93 -8.61 11.59
C ASP A 92 -8.29 -8.11 10.27
N TYR A 93 -9.08 -7.96 9.21
CA TYR A 93 -8.62 -7.39 7.95
C TYR A 93 -8.08 -5.95 8.11
N PHE A 94 -8.73 -5.11 8.92
CA PHE A 94 -8.25 -3.74 9.20
C PHE A 94 -7.14 -3.68 10.26
N GLU A 95 -6.93 -4.73 11.07
CA GLU A 95 -5.84 -4.79 12.04
C GLU A 95 -4.50 -5.17 11.39
N VAL A 96 -4.54 -5.93 10.29
CA VAL A 96 -3.35 -6.39 9.56
C VAL A 96 -2.88 -5.39 8.48
N VAL A 97 -3.77 -4.52 7.99
CA VAL A 97 -3.51 -3.50 6.96
C VAL A 97 -2.95 -2.22 7.56
#